data_AF-A0A7W5NLM8-F1
#
_entry.id   AF-A0A7W5NLM8-F1
#
_cell.length_a   1.000
_cell.length_b   1.000
_cell.length_c   1.000
_cell.angle_alpha   90.00
_cell.angle_beta   90.00
_cell.angle_gamma   90.00
#
_symmetry.space_group_name_H-M   'P 1'
#
loop_
_entity.id
_entity.type
_entity.pdbx_description
1 polymer ?
#
loop_
_entity_poly.entity_id
_entity_poly.type
_entity_poly.pdbx_seq_one_letter_code
_entity_poly.pdbx_strand_id
1 'polypeptide(L)'
;MWFVGIGLILNLVACVANFSHLLHFVGKEQAANFFATFLVLWAFLIIGFIMQLARKVKMGALLLTLGSLVFMVGSAVLLPFGLLVVVSFVAGIVTIVGAMQVMRRREA
;
A
#
# COMPACT_ATOMS: atom_id res chain seq x y z
N MET A 1 15.05 -1.04 -5.96
CA MET A 1 13.98 -2.05 -6.06
C MET A 1 13.71 -2.74 -4.73
N TRP A 2 14.74 -3.02 -3.92
CA TRP A 2 14.58 -3.58 -2.57
C TRP A 2 13.59 -2.80 -1.69
N PHE A 3 13.70 -1.46 -1.64
CA PHE A 3 12.76 -0.62 -0.89
C PHE A 3 11.30 -0.72 -1.36
N VAL A 4 11.05 -0.88 -2.67
CA VAL A 4 9.69 -1.05 -3.19
C VAL A 4 9.14 -2.40 -2.76
N GLY A 5 9.95 -3.47 -2.82
CA GLY A 5 9.57 -4.79 -2.34
C GLY A 5 9.27 -4.81 -0.83
N ILE A 6 10.10 -4.15 -0.03
CA ILE A 6 9.85 -3.98 1.42
C ILE A 6 8.53 -3.23 1.65
N GLY A 7 8.31 -2.13 0.94
CA GLY A 7 7.06 -1.37 1.02
C GLY A 7 5.84 -2.23 0.71
N LEU A 8 5.90 -3.06 -0.34
CA LEU A 8 4.83 -4.01 -0.67
C LEU A 8 4.57 -5.00 0.48
N ILE A 9 5.61 -5.63 1.02
CA ILE A 9 5.45 -6.58 2.15
C ILE A 9 4.84 -5.86 3.36
N LEU A 10 5.31 -4.65 3.68
CA LEU A 10 4.75 -3.86 4.78
C LEU A 10 3.27 -3.51 4.55
N ASN A 11 2.87 -3.19 3.31
CA ASN A 11 1.47 -2.94 2.97
C ASN A 11 0.61 -4.21 3.16
N LEU A 12 1.12 -5.38 2.78
CA LEU A 12 0.45 -6.65 2.99
C LEU A 12 0.27 -6.97 4.47
N VAL A 13 1.34 -6.85 5.27
CA VAL A 13 1.30 -7.10 6.72
C VAL A 13 0.37 -6.12 7.42
N ALA A 14 0.43 -4.83 7.07
CA ALA A 14 -0.48 -3.81 7.59
C ALA A 14 -1.94 -4.16 7.27
N CYS A 15 -2.23 -4.60 6.04
CA CYS A 15 -3.57 -5.03 5.67
C CYS A 15 -4.04 -6.22 6.50
N VAL A 16 -3.22 -7.26 6.67
CA VAL A 16 -3.59 -8.44 7.46
C VAL A 16 -3.89 -8.05 8.90
N ALA A 17 -3.08 -7.16 9.48
CA ALA A 17 -3.30 -6.64 10.83
C ALA A 17 -4.62 -5.84 10.93
N ASN A 18 -4.88 -4.94 9.97
CA ASN A 18 -6.10 -4.12 9.92
C ASN A 18 -7.34 -4.99 9.73
N PHE A 19 -7.28 -5.96 8.82
CA PHE A 19 -8.36 -6.91 8.57
C PHE A 19 -8.65 -7.78 9.81
N SER A 20 -7.61 -8.28 10.48
CA SER A 20 -7.76 -9.04 11.72
C SER A 20 -8.43 -8.21 12.82
N HIS A 21 -8.02 -6.94 12.98
CA HIS A 21 -8.65 -6.03 13.94
C HIS A 21 -10.13 -5.76 13.60
N LEU A 22 -10.45 -5.47 12.35
CA LEU A 22 -11.82 -5.23 11.90
C LEU A 22 -12.71 -6.46 12.10
N LEU A 23 -12.19 -7.67 11.85
CA LEU A 23 -12.90 -8.92 12.10
C LEU A 23 -13.22 -9.14 13.59
N HIS A 24 -12.30 -8.78 14.48
CA HIS A 24 -12.44 -9.05 15.92
C HIS A 24 -13.25 -7.97 16.66
N PHE A 25 -13.17 -6.71 16.26
CA PHE A 25 -13.68 -5.59 17.06
C PHE A 25 -14.78 -4.76 16.41
N VAL A 26 -15.01 -4.91 15.10
CA VAL A 26 -15.92 -4.02 14.36
C VAL A 26 -17.07 -4.80 13.74
N GLY A 27 -16.77 -5.84 12.95
CA GLY A 27 -17.79 -6.68 12.35
C GLY A 27 -17.41 -7.20 10.97
N LYS A 28 -18.05 -8.31 10.58
CA LYS A 28 -17.70 -9.06 9.35
C LYS A 28 -17.93 -8.26 8.07
N GLU A 29 -18.99 -7.43 8.00
CA GLU A 29 -19.29 -6.62 6.82
C GLU A 29 -18.25 -5.53 6.56
N GLN A 30 -17.87 -4.77 7.60
CA GLN A 30 -16.83 -3.73 7.48
C GLN A 30 -15.47 -4.34 7.16
N ALA A 31 -15.11 -5.48 7.76
CA ALA A 31 -13.90 -6.20 7.41
C ALA A 31 -13.91 -6.66 5.94
N ALA A 32 -15.02 -7.19 5.44
CA ALA A 32 -15.17 -7.62 4.05
C ALA A 32 -15.03 -6.44 3.06
N ASN A 33 -15.68 -5.30 3.35
CA ASN A 33 -15.58 -4.10 2.53
C ASN A 33 -14.15 -3.51 2.51
N PHE A 34 -13.46 -3.53 3.65
CA PHE A 34 -12.05 -3.14 3.73
C PHE A 34 -11.18 -4.07 2.88
N PHE A 35 -11.35 -5.38 3.02
CA PHE A 35 -10.56 -6.37 2.28
C PHE A 35 -10.79 -6.28 0.77
N ALA A 36 -12.03 -6.13 0.32
CA ALA A 36 -12.36 -5.93 -1.09
C ALA A 36 -11.68 -4.67 -1.66
N THR A 37 -11.74 -3.56 -0.91
CA THR A 37 -11.05 -2.31 -1.29
C THR A 37 -9.53 -2.51 -1.35
N PHE A 38 -8.97 -3.22 -0.37
CA PHE A 38 -7.55 -3.53 -0.34
C PHE A 38 -7.14 -4.39 -1.54
N LEU A 39 -7.91 -5.40 -1.94
CA LEU A 39 -7.58 -6.22 -3.11
C LEU A 39 -7.46 -5.39 -4.39
N VAL A 40 -8.34 -4.41 -4.57
CA VAL A 40 -8.24 -3.46 -5.68
C VAL A 40 -6.95 -2.67 -5.57
N LEU A 41 -6.66 -2.04 -4.43
CA LEU A 41 -5.43 -1.26 -4.22
C LEU A 41 -4.16 -2.11 -4.37
N TRP A 42 -4.21 -3.35 -3.91
CA TRP A 42 -3.14 -4.31 -4.01
C TRP A 42 -2.82 -4.64 -5.47
N ALA A 43 -3.85 -4.78 -6.31
CA ALA A 43 -3.66 -4.94 -7.75
C ALA A 43 -2.91 -3.73 -8.34
N PHE A 44 -3.27 -2.49 -7.98
CA PHE A 44 -2.55 -1.30 -8.41
C PHE A 44 -1.08 -1.31 -7.97
N LEU A 45 -0.79 -1.71 -6.73
CA LEU A 45 0.57 -1.78 -6.20
C LEU A 45 1.41 -2.84 -6.93
N ILE A 46 0.87 -4.04 -7.15
CA ILE A 46 1.56 -5.12 -7.86
C ILE A 46 1.80 -4.75 -9.33
N ILE A 47 0.79 -4.20 -10.02
CA ILE A 47 0.93 -3.74 -11.41
C ILE A 47 1.98 -2.63 -11.48
N GLY A 48 1.93 -1.65 -10.58
CA GLY A 48 2.91 -0.57 -10.51
C GLY A 48 4.35 -1.08 -10.33
N PHE A 49 4.54 -2.10 -9.48
CA PHE A 49 5.82 -2.76 -9.30
C PHE A 49 6.32 -3.48 -10.57
N ILE A 50 5.44 -4.26 -11.22
CA ILE A 50 5.77 -4.94 -12.49
C ILE A 50 6.13 -3.92 -13.58
N MET A 51 5.42 -2.79 -13.66
CA MET A 51 5.74 -1.73 -14.61
C MET A 51 7.11 -1.10 -14.35
N GLN A 52 7.51 -0.92 -13.08
CA GLN A 52 8.87 -0.49 -12.76
C GLN A 52 9.92 -1.52 -13.20
N LEU A 53 9.63 -2.83 -13.06
CA LEU A 53 10.48 -3.91 -13.57
C LEU A 53 10.61 -3.85 -15.10
N ALA A 54 9.50 -3.65 -15.80
CA ALA A 54 9.41 -3.53 -17.25
C ALA A 54 9.96 -2.20 -17.83
N ARG A 55 10.75 -1.44 -17.06
CA ARG A 55 11.31 -0.12 -17.41
C ARG A 55 10.28 1.00 -17.69
N LYS A 56 8.98 0.77 -17.48
CA LYS A 56 7.95 1.83 -17.49
C LYS A 56 7.88 2.54 -16.13
N VAL A 57 9.01 3.15 -15.75
CA VAL A 57 9.24 3.63 -14.37
C VAL A 57 8.31 4.76 -13.93
N LYS A 58 7.94 5.69 -14.82
CA LYS A 58 6.98 6.78 -14.52
C LYS A 58 5.59 6.26 -14.18
N MET A 59 5.02 5.42 -15.06
CA MET A 59 3.71 4.81 -14.82
C MET A 59 3.72 3.92 -13.59
N GLY A 60 4.78 3.13 -13.40
CA GLY A 60 4.93 2.29 -12.22
C GLY A 60 4.98 3.11 -10.92
N ALA A 61 5.74 4.20 -10.90
CA ALA A 61 5.79 5.10 -9.74
C ALA A 61 4.46 5.80 -9.47
N LEU A 62 3.73 6.21 -10.50
CA LEU A 62 2.41 6.81 -10.38
C LEU A 62 1.41 5.84 -9.73
N LEU A 63 1.33 4.60 -10.23
CA LEU A 63 0.43 3.56 -9.69
C LEU A 63 0.79 3.20 -8.25
N LEU A 64 2.08 3.04 -7.93
CA LEU A 64 2.54 2.76 -6.58
C LEU A 64 2.20 3.90 -5.61
N THR A 65 2.32 5.14 -6.07
CA THR A 65 2.03 6.33 -5.25
C THR A 65 0.54 6.46 -4.99
N LEU A 66 -0.28 6.34 -6.04
CA LEU A 66 -1.74 6.40 -5.92
C LEU A 66 -2.28 5.27 -5.03
N GLY A 67 -1.84 4.02 -5.27
CA GLY A 67 -2.25 2.88 -4.46
C GLY A 67 -1.87 3.05 -2.98
N SER A 68 -0.67 3.58 -2.71
CA SER A 68 -0.21 3.84 -1.33
C SER A 68 -0.98 4.97 -0.66
N LEU A 69 -1.27 6.06 -1.38
CA LEU A 69 -2.07 7.18 -0.85
C LEU A 69 -3.47 6.73 -0.47
N VAL A 70 -4.15 6.01 -1.35
CA VAL A 70 -5.51 5.53 -1.08
C VAL A 70 -5.49 4.51 0.07
N PHE A 71 -4.46 3.68 0.19
CA PHE A 71 -4.33 2.77 1.33
C PHE A 71 -4.15 3.50 2.66
N MET A 72 -3.32 4.54 2.71
CA MET A 72 -3.14 5.36 3.92
C MET A 72 -4.44 6.09 4.30
N VAL A 73 -5.12 6.71 3.33
CA VAL A 73 -6.40 7.39 3.57
C VAL A 73 -7.46 6.40 4.03
N GLY A 74 -7.60 5.25 3.35
CA GLY A 74 -8.54 4.20 3.73
C GLY A 74 -8.27 3.68 5.14
N SER A 75 -6.99 3.49 5.51
CA SER A 75 -6.60 3.10 6.86
C SER A 75 -6.96 4.17 7.90
N ALA A 76 -6.75 5.46 7.61
CA ALA A 76 -7.07 6.55 8.54
C ALA A 76 -8.58 6.75 8.75
N VAL A 77 -9.40 6.47 7.73
CA VAL A 77 -10.86 6.64 7.81
C VAL A 77 -11.52 5.44 8.51
N LEU A 78 -11.02 4.22 8.30
CA LEU A 78 -11.68 2.99 8.74
C LEU A 78 -11.18 2.46 10.09
N LEU A 79 -10.05 2.95 10.60
CA LEU A 79 -9.47 2.47 11.84
C LEU A 79 -9.40 3.60 12.87
N PRO A 80 -9.60 3.31 14.16
CA PRO A 80 -9.32 4.26 15.21
C PRO A 80 -7.83 4.66 15.16
N PHE A 81 -7.55 5.94 15.37
CA PHE A 81 -6.18 6.45 15.44
C PHE A 81 -5.36 5.63 16.45
N GLY A 82 -4.28 5.01 15.97
CA GLY A 82 -3.49 4.08 16.77
C GLY A 82 -2.36 3.43 15.97
N LEU A 83 -1.72 2.43 16.58
CA LEU A 83 -0.53 1.76 16.04
C LEU A 83 -0.74 1.26 14.60
N LEU A 84 -1.92 0.74 14.29
CA LEU A 84 -2.26 0.20 12.98
C LEU A 84 -2.26 1.26 11.87
N VAL A 85 -2.80 2.45 12.15
CA VAL A 85 -2.76 3.59 11.22
C VAL A 85 -1.31 4.01 10.98
N VAL A 86 -0.49 4.09 12.05
CA VAL A 86 0.93 4.43 11.93
C VAL A 86 1.68 3.43 11.05
N VAL A 87 1.44 2.13 11.23
CA VAL A 87 2.07 1.08 10.40
C VAL A 87 1.64 1.19 8.94
N SER A 88 0.36 1.43 8.65
CA SER A 88 -0.12 1.68 7.28
C SER A 88 0.56 2.89 6.64
N PHE A 89 0.77 3.97 7.40
CA PHE A 89 1.46 5.16 6.91
C PHE A 89 2.94 4.91 6.63
N VAL A 90 3.63 4.22 7.53
CA VAL A 90 5.03 3.82 7.31
C VAL A 90 5.13 2.95 6.05
N ALA A 91 4.24 1.97 5.89
CA ALA A 91 4.19 1.13 4.71
C ALA A 91 3.98 1.94 3.42
N GLY A 92 3.01 2.87 3.43
CA GLY A 92 2.73 3.74 2.29
C GLY A 92 3.92 4.65 1.94
N ILE A 93 4.52 5.31 2.93
CA ILE A 93 5.67 6.20 2.75
C ILE A 93 6.87 5.43 2.18
N VAL A 94 7.19 4.25 2.73
CA VAL A 94 8.31 3.42 2.25
C VAL A 94 8.09 3.01 0.79
N THR A 95 6.86 2.64 0.42
CA THR A 95 6.51 2.31 -0.98
C THR A 95 6.67 3.51 -1.90
N ILE A 96 6.18 4.69 -1.52
CA ILE A 96 6.28 5.94 -2.30
C ILE A 96 7.75 6.33 -2.49
N VAL A 97 8.51 6.40 -1.40
CA VAL A 97 9.94 6.76 -1.44
C VAL A 97 10.71 5.75 -2.29
N GLY A 98 10.48 4.45 -2.09
CA GLY A 98 11.09 3.41 -2.90
C GLY A 98 10.77 3.56 -4.38
N ALA A 99 9.52 3.86 -4.72
CA ALA A 99 9.07 4.01 -6.10
C ALA A 99 9.73 5.22 -6.78
N MET A 100 9.77 6.36 -6.08
CA MET A 100 10.39 7.60 -6.56
C MET A 100 11.91 7.46 -6.71
N GLN A 101 12.58 6.77 -5.78
CA GLN A 101 14.01 6.49 -5.89
C GLN A 101 14.33 5.62 -7.11
N VAL A 102 13.52 4.61 -7.40
CA VAL A 102 13.70 3.75 -8.59
C VAL A 102 13.49 4.54 -9.87
N MET A 103 12.48 5.40 -9.92
CA MET A 103 12.25 6.29 -11.06
C MET A 103 13.46 7.20 -11.29
N ARG A 104 13.90 7.94 -10.27
CA ARG A 104 15.01 8.89 -10.37
C ARG A 104 16.33 8.23 -10.79
N ARG A 105 16.63 7.03 -10.30
CA ARG A 105 17.86 6.29 -10.65
C ARG A 105 17.87 5.70 -12.06
N ARG A 106 16.70 5.52 -12.69
CA ARG A 106 16.58 4.93 -14.03
C ARG A 106 16.34 5.98 -15.12
N GLU A 107 16.03 7.22 -14.72
CA GLU A 107 15.89 8.37 -15.61
C GLU A 107 17.16 9.23 -15.69
N ALA A 108 18.05 9.13 -14.69
CA ALA A 108 19.41 9.66 -14.73
C ALA A 108 20.34 8.72 -15.50
#